data_AF-A0A839HEU9-F1
#
_entry.id   AF-A0A839HEU9-F1
#
_cell.length_a   1.000
_cell.length_b   1.000
_cell.length_c   1.000
_cell.angle_alpha   90.00
_cell.angle_beta   90.00
_cell.angle_gamma   90.00
#
_symmetry.space_group_name_H-M   'P 1'
#
loop_
_entity.id
_entity.type
_entity.pdbx_description
1 polymer ?
#
loop_
_entity_poly.entity_id
_entity_poly.type
_entity_poly.pdbx_seq_one_letter_code
_entity_poly.pdbx_strand_id
1 'polypeptide(L)'
;LDIFPNKAINLHISYLPWNRGADPNFWSFVEDTPKGVTIHYLDEGVDTGDIIVQQEIEFDSDLETLATSYEKLQAAIQDLFKKNWQNIKSENCQRQKQIGNGSTHKVKDKEGLPHLLTNGWNTVVSVLEEYAAETQMSQQFWEKYDSEIEEIRKQEKA
;
A
#
# COMPACT_ATOMS: atom_id res chain seq x y z
N LEU A 1 2.35 -19.36 14.70
CA LEU A 1 1.85 -18.40 15.72
C LEU A 1 1.66 -19.07 17.08
N ASP A 2 1.42 -20.38 17.10
CA ASP A 2 1.10 -21.18 18.30
C ASP A 2 2.17 -21.15 19.41
N ILE A 3 3.44 -20.96 19.05
CA ILE A 3 4.55 -20.90 20.03
C ILE A 3 4.63 -19.53 20.72
N PHE A 4 4.24 -18.46 20.02
CA PHE A 4 4.30 -17.07 20.50
C PHE A 4 2.97 -16.34 20.21
N PRO A 5 1.87 -16.78 20.84
CA PRO A 5 0.54 -16.27 20.53
C PRO A 5 0.48 -14.78 20.83
N ASN A 6 0.01 -13.99 19.86
CA ASN A 6 -0.14 -12.54 19.94
C ASN A 6 1.18 -11.76 20.16
N LYS A 7 2.36 -12.37 20.03
CA LYS A 7 3.64 -11.69 20.29
C LYS A 7 4.49 -11.45 19.04
N ALA A 8 4.25 -12.20 17.97
CA ALA A 8 4.98 -12.01 16.73
C ALA A 8 4.53 -10.71 16.06
N ILE A 9 5.51 -9.93 15.61
CA ILE A 9 5.30 -8.67 14.91
C ILE A 9 5.97 -8.72 13.54
N ASN A 10 5.48 -7.89 12.63
CA ASN A 10 6.05 -7.69 11.31
C ASN A 10 6.30 -6.20 11.07
N LEU A 11 7.35 -5.92 10.30
CA LEU A 11 7.75 -4.59 9.86
C LEU A 11 7.48 -4.53 8.36
N HIS A 12 6.40 -3.87 7.97
CA HIS A 12 5.93 -3.84 6.60
C HIS A 12 6.05 -2.42 6.04
N ILE A 13 6.62 -2.27 4.84
CA ILE A 13 6.88 -0.96 4.20
C ILE A 13 5.68 -0.47 3.38
N SER A 14 4.48 -0.60 3.94
CA SER A 14 3.26 0.05 3.43
C SER A 14 2.53 0.76 4.57
N TYR A 15 1.64 1.69 4.20
CA TYR A 15 0.68 2.27 5.13
C TYR A 15 -0.59 1.40 5.16
N LEU A 16 -0.59 0.40 6.03
CA LEU A 16 -1.65 -0.60 6.09
C LEU A 16 -3.01 0.06 6.42
N PRO A 17 -4.12 -0.39 5.80
CA PRO A 17 -4.30 -1.65 5.08
C PRO A 17 -3.96 -1.64 3.59
N TRP A 18 -3.34 -0.58 3.06
CA TRP A 18 -3.02 -0.49 1.63
C TRP A 18 -1.81 -1.34 1.26
N ASN A 19 -1.87 -1.94 0.07
CA ASN A 19 -0.77 -2.66 -0.58
C ASN A 19 -0.18 -3.82 0.25
N ARG A 20 -1.01 -4.60 0.93
CA ARG A 20 -0.54 -5.81 1.63
C ARG A 20 0.16 -6.78 0.68
N GLY A 21 1.07 -7.59 1.21
CA GLY A 21 1.73 -8.65 0.44
C GLY A 21 2.95 -8.18 -0.34
N ALA A 22 2.98 -8.51 -1.64
CA ALA A 22 4.18 -8.39 -2.46
C ALA A 22 4.36 -6.98 -3.03
N ASP A 23 5.62 -6.52 -3.11
CA ASP A 23 6.04 -5.24 -3.71
C ASP A 23 5.24 -3.99 -3.26
N PRO A 24 4.98 -3.78 -1.95
CA PRO A 24 4.17 -2.66 -1.46
C PRO A 24 4.65 -1.27 -1.92
N ASN A 25 5.97 -1.08 -2.04
CA ASN A 25 6.56 0.16 -2.52
C ASN A 25 6.14 0.47 -3.98
N PHE A 26 6.03 -0.54 -4.83
CA PHE A 26 5.64 -0.35 -6.22
C PHE A 26 4.14 -0.02 -6.32
N TRP A 27 3.31 -0.80 -5.62
CA TRP A 27 1.86 -0.64 -5.66
C TRP A 27 1.38 0.69 -5.06
N SER A 28 2.09 1.24 -4.08
CA SER A 28 1.70 2.53 -3.49
C SER A 28 1.78 3.70 -4.48
N PHE A 29 2.67 3.63 -5.48
CA PHE A 29 2.70 4.60 -6.58
C PHE A 29 1.73 4.23 -7.70
N VAL A 30 1.64 2.95 -8.08
CA VAL A 30 0.78 2.47 -9.19
C VAL A 30 -0.72 2.61 -8.90
N GLU A 31 -1.13 2.49 -7.64
CA GLU A 31 -2.53 2.65 -7.22
C GLU A 31 -2.82 4.04 -6.64
N ASP A 32 -1.82 4.91 -6.55
CA ASP A 32 -1.87 6.20 -5.85
C ASP A 32 -2.54 6.09 -4.46
N THR A 33 -1.96 5.24 -3.62
CA THR A 33 -2.43 4.99 -2.25
C THR A 33 -1.47 5.59 -1.23
N PRO A 34 -1.89 5.77 0.05
CA PRO A 34 -1.02 6.29 1.09
C PRO A 34 0.30 5.52 1.19
N LYS A 35 1.40 6.27 1.26
CA LYS A 35 2.76 5.73 1.25
C LYS A 35 3.32 5.82 2.67
N GLY A 36 3.94 4.76 3.15
CA GLY A 36 4.37 4.74 4.54
C GLY A 36 4.83 3.38 5.00
N VAL A 37 4.99 3.26 6.31
CA VAL A 37 5.49 2.05 6.95
C VAL A 37 4.64 1.70 8.17
N THR A 38 4.47 0.42 8.44
CA THR A 38 3.62 -0.09 9.53
C THR A 38 4.33 -1.21 10.29
N ILE A 39 4.31 -1.12 11.62
CA ILE A 39 4.64 -2.22 12.52
C ILE A 39 3.33 -2.77 13.06
N HIS A 40 3.08 -4.05 12.86
CA HIS A 40 1.83 -4.69 13.27
C HIS A 40 2.07 -6.08 13.86
N TYR A 41 1.10 -6.59 14.59
CA TYR A 41 1.08 -7.98 15.04
C TYR A 41 0.73 -8.92 13.89
N LEU A 42 1.30 -10.13 13.91
CA LEU A 42 0.90 -11.18 12.98
C LEU A 42 -0.39 -11.88 13.44
N ASP A 43 -1.26 -12.16 12.49
CA ASP A 43 -2.44 -13.02 12.62
C ASP A 43 -2.44 -14.08 11.48
N GLU A 44 -3.58 -14.72 11.24
CA GLU A 44 -3.73 -15.77 10.23
C GLU A 44 -3.65 -15.29 8.77
N GLY A 45 -3.77 -13.97 8.54
CA GLY A 45 -3.66 -13.38 7.21
C GLY A 45 -2.29 -12.75 6.95
N VAL A 46 -2.09 -12.28 5.71
CA VAL A 46 -0.87 -11.60 5.28
C VAL A 46 -1.05 -10.10 5.50
N ASP A 47 -0.24 -9.52 6.39
CA ASP A 47 -0.26 -8.09 6.74
C ASP A 47 -1.61 -7.56 7.25
N THR A 48 -2.42 -8.41 7.90
CA THR A 48 -3.80 -8.07 8.36
C THR A 48 -3.94 -7.78 9.84
N GLY A 49 -2.98 -8.18 10.67
CA GLY A 49 -3.11 -8.06 12.12
C GLY A 49 -3.07 -6.62 12.64
N ASP A 50 -3.39 -6.49 13.93
CA ASP A 50 -3.51 -5.19 14.61
C ASP A 50 -2.21 -4.36 14.53
N ILE A 51 -2.37 -3.09 14.19
CA ILE A 51 -1.30 -2.10 14.11
C ILE A 51 -0.80 -1.76 15.52
N ILE A 52 0.53 -1.71 15.65
CA ILE A 52 1.24 -1.16 16.82
C ILE A 52 1.51 0.34 16.60
N VAL A 53 2.10 0.66 15.44
CA VAL A 53 2.43 2.03 15.04
C VAL A 53 2.60 2.07 13.52
N GLN A 54 2.26 3.21 12.93
CA GLN A 54 2.46 3.49 11.51
C GLN A 54 2.99 4.90 11.32
N GLN A 55 3.64 5.14 10.19
CA GLN A 55 4.14 6.44 9.80
C GLN A 55 3.95 6.63 8.29
N GLU A 56 3.26 7.70 7.91
CA GLU A 56 3.14 8.16 6.52
C GLU A 56 4.47 8.80 6.08
N ILE A 57 4.82 8.62 4.81
CA ILE A 57 6.06 9.09 4.20
C ILE A 57 5.72 9.76 2.88
N GLU A 58 6.09 11.03 2.77
CA GLU A 58 6.00 11.81 1.54
C GLU A 58 7.19 11.53 0.63
N PHE A 59 6.97 11.60 -0.69
CA PHE A 59 8.01 11.43 -1.70
C PHE A 59 8.00 12.61 -2.67
N ASP A 60 9.17 12.98 -3.18
CA ASP A 60 9.30 13.90 -4.31
C ASP A 60 9.28 13.08 -5.60
N SER A 61 8.13 13.09 -6.29
CA SER A 61 7.87 12.15 -7.36
C SER A 61 8.77 12.31 -8.58
N ASP A 62 9.29 13.52 -8.82
CA ASP A 62 10.14 13.82 -9.98
C ASP A 62 11.62 13.53 -9.72
N LEU A 63 12.00 13.41 -8.44
CA LEU A 63 13.39 13.18 -8.03
C LEU A 63 13.64 11.76 -7.51
N GLU A 64 12.63 11.14 -6.90
CA GLU A 64 12.77 9.82 -6.30
C GLU A 64 12.49 8.69 -7.30
N THR A 65 13.21 7.59 -7.13
CA THR A 65 13.05 6.36 -7.90
C THR A 65 12.47 5.26 -7.02
N LEU A 66 12.09 4.14 -7.61
CA LEU A 66 11.72 2.94 -6.84
C LEU A 66 12.84 2.49 -5.86
N ALA A 67 14.11 2.64 -6.24
CA ALA A 67 15.24 2.32 -5.38
C ALA A 67 15.34 3.28 -4.19
N THR A 68 15.37 4.59 -4.44
CA THR A 68 15.54 5.58 -3.37
C THR A 68 14.32 5.65 -2.45
N SER A 69 13.11 5.48 -3.00
CA SER A 69 11.89 5.39 -2.20
C SER A 69 11.88 4.16 -1.30
N TYR A 70 12.31 3.00 -1.81
CA TYR A 70 12.48 1.78 -1.01
C TYR A 70 13.49 1.98 0.11
N GLU A 71 14.65 2.57 -0.17
CA GLU A 71 15.67 2.89 0.85
C GLU A 71 15.12 3.82 1.93
N LYS A 72 14.36 4.85 1.55
CA LYS A 72 13.70 5.79 2.46
C LYS A 72 12.67 5.10 3.36
N LEU A 73 11.85 4.20 2.81
CA LEU A 73 10.91 3.38 3.60
C LEU A 73 11.66 2.45 4.56
N GLN A 74 12.73 1.80 4.11
CA GLN A 74 13.56 0.92 4.95
C GLN A 74 14.22 1.68 6.09
N ALA A 75 14.71 2.90 5.85
CA ALA A 75 15.25 3.75 6.90
C ALA A 75 14.14 4.16 7.90
N ALA A 76 12.97 4.57 7.37
CA ALA A 76 11.84 4.99 8.19
C ALA A 76 11.33 3.88 9.12
N ILE A 77 11.16 2.65 8.63
CA ILE A 77 10.66 1.53 9.45
C ILE A 77 11.67 1.10 10.52
N GLN A 78 12.97 1.16 10.22
CA GLN A 78 14.01 0.89 11.22
C GLN A 78 14.01 1.94 12.33
N ASP A 79 13.88 3.22 11.98
CA ASP A 79 13.82 4.29 12.96
C ASP A 79 12.54 4.24 13.78
N LEU A 80 11.40 3.94 13.14
CA LEU A 80 10.12 3.75 13.82
C LEU A 80 10.20 2.58 14.81
N PHE A 81 10.82 1.47 14.42
CA PHE A 81 11.05 0.33 15.31
C PHE A 81 11.94 0.69 16.49
N LYS A 82 13.08 1.35 16.27
CA LYS A 82 13.98 1.79 17.34
C LYS A 82 13.28 2.74 18.32
N LYS A 83 12.52 3.72 17.81
CA LYS A 83 11.74 4.68 18.63
C LYS A 83 10.71 3.98 19.52
N ASN A 84 10.11 2.88 19.04
CA ASN A 84 9.06 2.16 19.75
C ASN A 84 9.55 0.90 20.47
N TRP A 85 10.85 0.58 20.40
CA TRP A 85 11.41 -0.67 20.90
C TRP A 85 11.07 -0.95 22.36
N GLN A 86 11.13 0.06 23.23
CA GLN A 86 10.85 -0.13 24.64
C GLN A 86 9.40 -0.56 24.90
N ASN A 87 8.44 0.02 24.19
CA ASN A 87 7.02 -0.33 24.29
C ASN A 87 6.75 -1.71 23.69
N ILE A 88 7.36 -2.01 22.53
CA ILE A 88 7.24 -3.30 21.85
C ILE A 88 7.79 -4.42 22.76
N LYS A 89 9.00 -4.24 23.28
CA LYS A 89 9.68 -5.20 24.16
C LYS A 89 8.92 -5.45 25.46
N SER A 90 8.24 -4.43 25.99
CA SER A 90 7.47 -4.54 27.24
C SER A 90 6.01 -4.95 27.02
N GLU A 91 5.59 -5.25 25.79
CA GLU A 91 4.21 -5.61 25.44
C GLU A 91 3.17 -4.53 25.82
N ASN A 92 3.60 -3.27 25.90
CA ASN A 92 2.79 -2.12 26.29
C ASN A 92 2.20 -1.34 25.09
N CYS A 93 2.24 -1.93 23.90
CA CYS A 93 1.70 -1.33 22.70
C CYS A 93 0.18 -1.49 22.64
N GLN A 94 -0.51 -0.44 22.20
CA GLN A 94 -1.93 -0.55 21.86
C GLN A 94 -2.09 -1.39 20.59
N ARG A 95 -3.19 -2.15 20.53
CA ARG A 95 -3.62 -2.88 19.33
C ARG A 95 -4.69 -2.07 18.62
N GLN A 96 -4.35 -1.56 17.45
CA GLN A 96 -5.29 -0.80 16.63
C GLN A 96 -5.71 -1.65 15.43
N LYS A 97 -6.99 -1.93 15.30
CA LYS A 97 -7.50 -2.62 14.11
C LYS A 97 -7.26 -1.76 12.87
N GLN A 98 -6.88 -2.39 11.78
CA GLN A 98 -6.82 -1.72 10.48
C GLN A 98 -8.24 -1.28 10.08
N ILE A 99 -8.37 -0.09 9.49
CA ILE A 99 -9.66 0.50 9.09
C ILE A 99 -9.70 0.66 7.57
N GLY A 100 -10.81 0.28 6.95
CA GLY A 100 -11.00 0.32 5.49
C GLY A 100 -10.68 -1.01 4.81
N ASN A 101 -11.00 -1.10 3.51
CA ASN A 101 -10.79 -2.33 2.74
C ASN A 101 -9.31 -2.56 2.41
N GLY A 102 -8.58 -1.50 2.08
CA GLY A 102 -7.19 -1.58 1.63
C GLY A 102 -7.05 -2.28 0.29
N SER A 103 -5.83 -2.73 -0.03
CA SER A 103 -5.51 -3.53 -1.21
C SER A 103 -4.53 -4.65 -0.85
N THR A 104 -4.41 -5.68 -1.69
CA THR A 104 -3.54 -6.83 -1.45
C THR A 104 -3.01 -7.38 -2.75
N HIS A 105 -1.70 -7.59 -2.82
CA HIS A 105 -0.99 -7.96 -4.03
C HIS A 105 -0.14 -9.20 -3.83
N LYS A 106 -0.13 -10.06 -4.84
CA LYS A 106 0.72 -11.23 -4.99
C LYS A 106 1.75 -10.96 -6.08
N VAL A 107 2.83 -11.74 -6.07
CA VAL A 107 3.90 -11.62 -7.07
C VAL A 107 3.37 -11.64 -8.51
N LYS A 108 2.38 -12.51 -8.80
CA LYS A 108 1.77 -12.64 -10.12
C LYS A 108 1.02 -11.39 -10.60
N ASP A 109 0.57 -10.53 -9.70
CA ASP A 109 -0.26 -9.37 -10.05
C ASP A 109 0.57 -8.31 -10.80
N LYS A 110 1.91 -8.41 -10.72
CA LYS A 110 2.86 -7.55 -11.44
C LYS A 110 3.24 -8.06 -12.83
N GLU A 111 2.86 -9.27 -13.23
CA GLU A 111 3.30 -9.90 -14.48
C GLU A 111 2.94 -9.08 -15.74
N GLY A 112 1.84 -8.32 -15.71
CA GLY A 112 1.42 -7.44 -16.82
C GLY A 112 2.03 -6.05 -16.83
N LEU A 113 2.75 -5.66 -15.77
CA LEU A 113 3.27 -4.31 -15.54
C LEU A 113 4.79 -4.10 -15.73
N PRO A 114 5.63 -5.01 -16.29
CA PRO A 114 7.06 -4.73 -16.49
C PRO A 114 7.35 -3.48 -17.33
N HIS A 115 6.42 -3.09 -18.20
CA HIS A 115 6.55 -1.92 -19.06
C HIS A 115 6.58 -0.59 -18.28
N LEU A 116 6.05 -0.56 -17.04
CA LEU A 116 6.12 0.60 -16.17
C LEU A 116 7.52 0.83 -15.59
N LEU A 117 8.37 -0.20 -15.56
CA LEU A 117 9.74 -0.14 -15.03
C LEU A 117 10.73 0.33 -16.11
N THR A 118 10.54 1.55 -16.61
CA THR A 118 11.30 2.12 -17.74
C THR A 118 12.82 2.12 -17.55
N ASN A 119 13.28 2.12 -16.29
CA ASN A 119 14.68 1.99 -15.92
C ASN A 119 14.88 1.02 -14.74
N GLY A 120 14.10 -0.07 -14.70
CA GLY A 120 14.15 -1.03 -13.59
C GLY A 120 13.85 -0.37 -12.24
N TRP A 121 14.70 -0.62 -11.23
CA TRP A 121 14.57 0.03 -9.91
C TRP A 121 14.93 1.53 -9.92
N ASN A 122 15.61 2.02 -10.95
CA ASN A 122 15.91 3.44 -11.11
C ASN A 122 14.81 4.18 -11.89
N THR A 123 13.65 3.54 -12.10
CA THR A 123 12.46 4.22 -12.64
C THR A 123 12.02 5.29 -11.66
N VAL A 124 11.86 6.52 -12.15
CA VAL A 124 11.35 7.67 -11.39
C VAL A 124 9.89 7.41 -11.04
N VAL A 125 9.49 7.68 -9.80
CA VAL A 125 8.17 7.26 -9.31
C VAL A 125 7.02 8.03 -9.96
N SER A 126 7.25 9.24 -10.49
CA SER A 126 6.24 9.98 -11.28
C SER A 126 5.73 9.19 -12.49
N VAL A 127 6.54 8.33 -13.11
CA VAL A 127 6.11 7.44 -14.21
C VAL A 127 5.00 6.48 -13.75
N LEU A 128 5.07 6.01 -12.51
CA LEU A 128 4.07 5.11 -11.94
C LEU A 128 2.79 5.86 -11.53
N GLU A 129 2.95 7.08 -11.03
CA GLU A 129 1.83 7.95 -10.67
C GLU A 129 1.06 8.46 -11.90
N GLU A 130 1.75 8.72 -13.01
CA GLU A 130 1.13 9.03 -14.31
C GLU A 130 0.23 7.87 -14.77
N TYR A 131 0.72 6.62 -14.67
CA TYR A 131 -0.08 5.44 -14.97
C TYR A 131 -1.30 5.31 -14.04
N ALA A 132 -1.14 5.61 -12.75
CA ALA A 132 -2.24 5.62 -11.79
C ALA A 132 -3.33 6.62 -12.21
N ALA A 133 -2.92 7.85 -12.55
CA ALA A 133 -3.83 8.91 -12.98
C ALA A 133 -4.59 8.53 -14.27
N GLU A 134 -3.91 7.98 -15.28
CA GLU A 134 -4.55 7.50 -16.51
C GLU A 134 -5.58 6.40 -16.23
N THR A 135 -5.23 5.46 -15.35
CA THR A 135 -6.10 4.33 -14.99
C THR A 135 -7.36 4.81 -14.25
N GLN A 136 -7.21 5.71 -13.28
CA GLN A 136 -8.32 6.29 -12.54
C GLN A 136 -9.24 7.13 -13.45
N MET A 137 -8.67 7.94 -14.33
CA MET A 137 -9.46 8.71 -15.31
C MET A 137 -10.28 7.79 -16.23
N SER A 138 -9.68 6.70 -16.71
CA SER A 138 -10.37 5.70 -17.53
C SER A 138 -11.52 5.03 -16.76
N GLN A 139 -11.29 4.62 -15.51
CA GLN A 139 -12.33 4.03 -14.66
C GLN A 139 -13.50 4.99 -14.43
N GLN A 140 -13.21 6.23 -14.03
CA GLN A 140 -14.23 7.26 -13.81
C GLN A 140 -15.05 7.53 -15.08
N PHE A 141 -14.41 7.52 -16.26
CA PHE A 141 -15.10 7.68 -17.53
C PHE A 141 -16.10 6.54 -17.77
N TRP A 142 -15.69 5.28 -17.59
CA TRP A 142 -16.55 4.13 -17.82
C TRP A 142 -17.68 3.99 -16.79
N GLU A 143 -17.41 4.25 -15.51
CA GLU A 143 -18.45 4.28 -14.47
C GLU A 143 -19.54 5.31 -14.78
N LYS A 144 -19.12 6.50 -15.24
CA LYS A 144 -20.05 7.54 -15.67
C LYS A 144 -20.86 7.09 -16.89
N TYR A 145 -20.20 6.54 -17.91
CA TYR A 145 -20.87 6.05 -19.12
C TYR A 145 -21.91 4.96 -18.80
N ASP A 146 -21.55 3.97 -17.97
CA ASP A 146 -22.44 2.89 -17.59
C ASP A 146 -23.66 3.40 -16.78
N SER A 147 -23.44 4.37 -15.89
CA SER A 147 -24.52 5.03 -15.15
C SER A 147 -25.49 5.77 -16.08
N GLU A 148 -24.98 6.50 -17.08
CA GLU A 148 -25.80 7.22 -18.07
C GLU A 148 -26.64 6.25 -18.92
N ILE A 149 -26.04 5.14 -19.38
CA ILE A 149 -26.76 4.10 -20.14
C ILE A 149 -27.86 3.46 -19.30
N GLU A 150 -27.61 3.18 -18.03
CA GLU A 150 -28.62 2.59 -17.14
C GLU A 150 -29.77 3.56 -16.85
N GLU A 151 -29.51 4.86 -16.81
CA GLU A 151 -30.55 5.89 -16.67
C GLU A 151 -31.43 5.98 -17.93
N ILE A 152 -30.83 5.97 -19.14
CA ILE A 152 -31.57 5.94 -20.41
C ILE A 152 -32.48 4.71 -20.48
N ARG A 153 -31.96 3.53 -20.15
CA ARG A 153 -32.74 2.27 -20.14
C ARG A 153 -33.92 2.28 -19.16
N LYS A 154 -33.83 3.04 -18.06
CA LYS A 154 -34.93 3.21 -17.11
C LYS A 154 -36.01 4.14 -17.65
N GLN A 155 -35.61 5.20 -18.36
CA GLN A 155 -36.54 6.15 -18.98
C GLN A 155 -37.34 5.52 -20.13
N GLU A 156 -36.72 4.64 -20.93
CA GLU A 156 -37.41 3.94 -22.03
C GLU A 156 -38.40 2.85 -21.56
N LYS A 157 -38.31 2.42 -20.29
CA LYS A 157 -39.20 1.42 -19.68
C LYS A 157 -40.37 2.05 -18.90
N ALA A 158 -40.42 3.38 -18.78
CA ALA A 158 -41.48 4.14 -18.12
C ALA A 158 -42.52 4.63 -19.13
#